data_AF-H1V0D7-F1
#
_entry.id   AF-H1V0D7-F1
#
_cell.length_a   1.000
_cell.length_b   1.000
_cell.length_c   1.000
_cell.angle_alpha   90.00
_cell.angle_beta   90.00
_cell.angle_gamma   90.00
#
_symmetry.space_group_name_H-M   'P 1'
#
loop_
_entity.id
_entity.type
_entity.pdbx_description
1 polymer ?
#
loop_
_entity_poly.entity_id
_entity_poly.type
_entity_poly.pdbx_seq_one_letter_code
_entity_poly.pdbx_strand_id
1 'polypeptide(L)'
;MTSNPRWTYGQGVRTRGGDSAVPSHREIDPCAPDRPMISNYRLLVSGIATRPDSYRNLRDTGECVINTVSEDMIEAVNATSIDAPPGVSEWDISGLREAPAATVRPSRVRESVFSIEAKVVDVKELGGHAEGGKSAAAPAAGMVLLRATRFWVREDAADADFSHIELDKLRPVGQLGGRSYGRITSTFEVPRRRWQDEEPRSELLQGLSRARQDQE
;
A
#
# COMPACT_ATOMS: atom_id res chain seq x y z
N MET A 1 6.90 10.97 -18.83
CA MET A 1 8.20 10.29 -19.01
C MET A 1 7.92 8.80 -19.05
N THR A 2 8.20 8.11 -20.15
CA THR A 2 8.16 6.63 -20.24
C THR A 2 9.24 6.01 -19.35
N SER A 3 9.18 4.69 -19.14
CA SER A 3 10.25 3.89 -18.52
C SER A 3 11.62 4.38 -18.96
N ASN A 4 12.56 4.49 -18.02
CA ASN A 4 13.90 5.00 -18.25
C ASN A 4 14.78 3.89 -18.86
N PRO A 5 15.07 3.93 -20.17
CA PRO A 5 15.78 2.85 -20.84
C PRO A 5 17.27 2.77 -20.45
N ARG A 6 17.76 3.74 -19.68
CA ARG A 6 19.13 3.77 -19.14
C ARG A 6 19.21 3.31 -17.68
N TRP A 7 18.11 2.83 -17.10
CA TRP A 7 18.15 2.24 -15.76
C TRP A 7 18.82 0.86 -15.82
N THR A 8 19.63 0.51 -14.83
CA THR A 8 20.28 -0.81 -14.72
C THR A 8 20.09 -1.42 -13.34
N TYR A 9 20.14 -2.76 -13.23
CA TYR A 9 20.05 -3.46 -11.94
C TYR A 9 21.02 -2.90 -10.90
N GLY A 10 20.58 -2.82 -9.65
CA GLY A 10 21.31 -2.23 -8.53
C GLY A 10 21.33 -0.70 -8.50
N GLN A 11 20.78 0.00 -9.50
CA GLN A 11 20.85 1.46 -9.56
C GLN A 11 19.95 2.17 -8.52
N GLY A 12 18.87 1.54 -8.05
CA GLY A 12 17.93 2.15 -7.11
C GLY A 12 17.07 3.26 -7.73
N VAL A 13 16.64 4.20 -6.89
CA VAL A 13 15.72 5.29 -7.25
C VAL A 13 16.50 6.54 -7.63
N ARG A 14 16.15 7.16 -8.75
CA ARG A 14 16.73 8.45 -9.13
C ARG A 14 16.04 9.58 -8.37
N THR A 15 16.77 10.25 -7.48
CA THR A 15 16.32 11.50 -6.86
C THR A 15 16.46 12.66 -7.87
N ARG A 16 15.42 13.47 -8.02
CA ARG A 16 15.40 14.58 -8.99
C ARG A 16 16.31 15.77 -8.64
N GLY A 17 17.11 15.66 -7.56
CA GLY A 17 17.98 16.71 -7.02
C GLY A 17 19.47 16.35 -6.91
N GLY A 18 19.93 15.29 -7.59
CA GLY A 18 21.23 14.69 -7.28
C GLY A 18 21.17 13.91 -5.96
N ASP A 19 22.30 13.44 -5.44
CA ASP A 19 22.46 12.63 -4.22
C ASP A 19 22.01 13.33 -2.90
N SER A 20 21.00 14.21 -2.95
CA SER A 20 20.29 14.71 -1.78
C SER A 20 19.77 13.55 -0.96
N ALA A 21 20.07 13.55 0.34
CA ALA A 21 19.62 12.54 1.27
C ALA A 21 18.10 12.36 1.16
N VAL A 22 17.65 11.11 1.02
CA VAL A 22 16.22 10.79 1.13
C VAL A 22 15.74 11.35 2.48
N PRO A 23 14.68 12.18 2.49
CA PRO A 23 14.19 12.80 3.72
C PRO A 23 13.84 11.75 4.78
N SER A 24 13.94 12.15 6.04
CA SER A 24 13.56 11.33 7.20
C SER A 24 12.09 10.93 7.14
N HIS A 25 11.77 9.83 7.82
CA HIS A 25 10.39 9.43 8.08
C HIS A 25 10.01 9.77 9.50
N ARG A 26 8.81 10.31 9.67
CA ARG A 26 8.14 10.42 10.95
C ARG A 26 7.41 9.11 11.25
N GLU A 27 7.67 8.58 12.43
CA GLU A 27 6.95 7.43 12.98
C GLU A 27 5.58 7.87 13.50
N ILE A 28 4.56 7.07 13.22
CA ILE A 28 3.18 7.32 13.61
C ILE A 28 2.59 6.03 14.21
N ASP A 29 2.01 6.15 15.40
CA ASP A 29 1.22 5.08 16.03
C ASP A 29 -0.25 5.18 15.59
N PRO A 30 -0.77 4.22 14.80
CA PRO A 30 -2.19 4.21 14.41
C PRO A 30 -3.14 3.94 15.58
N CYS A 31 -2.64 3.47 16.73
CA CYS A 31 -3.38 3.16 17.93
C CYS A 31 -3.25 4.22 19.03
N ALA A 32 -2.57 5.35 18.76
CA ALA A 32 -2.46 6.44 19.72
C ALA A 32 -3.85 6.95 20.18
N PRO A 33 -4.04 7.23 21.48
CA PRO A 33 -5.35 7.55 22.06
C PRO A 33 -5.94 8.88 21.56
N ASP A 34 -5.09 9.80 21.11
CA ASP A 34 -5.43 11.12 20.60
C ASP A 34 -5.71 11.14 19.08
N ARG A 35 -5.56 10.00 18.38
CA ARG A 35 -5.72 9.93 16.92
C ARG A 35 -7.19 9.75 16.51
N PRO A 36 -7.77 10.63 15.67
CA PRO A 36 -9.15 10.51 15.21
C PRO A 36 -9.43 9.18 14.53
N MET A 37 -10.61 8.61 14.77
CA MET A 37 -11.01 7.31 14.18
C MET A 37 -10.93 7.28 12.65
N ILE A 38 -11.22 8.40 11.98
CA ILE A 38 -11.17 8.50 10.52
C ILE A 38 -9.74 8.42 9.95
N SER A 39 -8.73 8.70 10.77
CA SER A 39 -7.31 8.66 10.40
C SER A 39 -6.67 7.29 10.74
N ASN A 40 -7.48 6.30 11.11
CA ASN A 40 -7.06 5.00 11.65
C ASN A 40 -7.46 3.83 10.74
N TYR A 41 -6.87 3.74 9.54
CA TYR A 41 -6.97 2.52 8.73
C TYR A 41 -6.07 1.42 9.31
N ARG A 42 -6.56 0.71 10.32
CA ARG A 42 -5.78 -0.29 11.08
C ARG A 42 -5.83 -1.70 10.49
N LEU A 43 -6.85 -1.99 9.68
CA LEU A 43 -7.05 -3.29 9.07
C LEU A 43 -6.86 -3.19 7.57
N LEU A 44 -6.05 -4.10 7.04
CA LEU A 44 -5.67 -4.17 5.64
C LEU A 44 -5.94 -5.58 5.13
N VAL A 45 -6.26 -5.69 3.86
CA VAL A 45 -6.41 -6.97 3.16
C VAL A 45 -5.46 -6.98 1.97
N SER A 46 -4.72 -8.07 1.81
CA SER A 46 -3.81 -8.27 0.69
C SER A 46 -4.07 -9.61 0.03
N GLY A 47 -4.25 -9.61 -1.29
CA GLY A 47 -4.27 -10.82 -2.10
C GLY A 47 -2.87 -11.11 -2.62
N ILE A 48 -2.34 -12.29 -2.32
CA ILE A 48 -0.97 -12.68 -2.70
C ILE A 48 -1.02 -14.06 -3.35
N ALA A 49 -0.30 -14.25 -4.45
CA ALA A 49 -0.11 -15.59 -5.00
C ALA A 49 0.58 -16.49 -3.96
N THR A 50 0.40 -17.80 -4.02
CA THR A 50 0.90 -18.73 -2.97
C THR A 50 2.34 -19.19 -3.19
N ARG A 51 2.87 -18.98 -4.40
CA ARG A 51 4.24 -19.36 -4.81
C ARG A 51 5.37 -18.33 -4.57
N PRO A 52 5.13 -17.01 -4.42
CA PRO A 52 6.16 -16.04 -4.07
C PRO A 52 6.77 -16.31 -2.69
N ASP A 53 8.06 -16.06 -2.55
CA ASP A 53 8.75 -16.06 -1.24
C ASP A 53 8.09 -15.12 -0.24
N SER A 54 7.53 -14.00 -0.72
CA SER A 54 6.76 -13.07 0.12
C SER A 54 5.57 -13.74 0.84
N TYR A 55 4.85 -14.66 0.19
CA TYR A 55 3.73 -15.37 0.84
C TYR A 55 4.22 -16.36 1.89
N ARG A 56 5.29 -17.10 1.59
CA ARG A 56 5.94 -18.01 2.55
C ARG A 56 6.42 -17.24 3.79
N ASN A 57 7.15 -16.15 3.56
CA ASN A 57 7.66 -15.29 4.62
C ASN A 57 6.52 -14.73 5.49
N LEU A 58 5.42 -14.28 4.89
CA LEU A 58 4.24 -13.82 5.64
C LEU A 58 3.63 -14.90 6.52
N ARG A 59 3.50 -16.12 5.99
CA ARG A 59 2.94 -17.27 6.74
C ARG A 59 3.86 -17.68 7.89
N ASP A 60 5.16 -17.71 7.65
CA ASP A 60 6.14 -18.24 8.60
C ASP A 60 6.50 -17.23 9.69
N THR A 61 6.56 -15.94 9.33
CA THR A 61 6.98 -14.87 10.25
C THR A 61 5.81 -14.11 10.88
N GLY A 62 4.65 -14.07 10.20
CA GLY A 62 3.49 -13.29 10.63
C GLY A 62 3.68 -11.78 10.54
N GLU A 63 4.72 -11.30 9.86
CA GLU A 63 5.14 -9.90 9.86
C GLU A 63 5.46 -9.41 8.45
N CYS A 64 5.13 -8.16 8.14
CA CYS A 64 5.52 -7.51 6.89
C CYS A 64 5.57 -5.99 7.00
N VAL A 65 6.19 -5.38 5.98
CA VAL A 65 6.03 -3.96 5.69
C VAL A 65 5.41 -3.79 4.31
N ILE A 66 4.34 -3.01 4.23
CA ILE A 66 3.73 -2.57 2.97
C ILE A 66 4.29 -1.19 2.64
N ASN A 67 4.80 -1.01 1.42
CA ASN A 67 5.41 0.24 0.99
C ASN A 67 4.61 0.81 -0.19
N THR A 68 4.33 2.11 -0.14
CA THR A 68 3.76 2.83 -1.30
C THR A 68 4.82 3.04 -2.37
N VAL A 69 4.38 3.02 -3.63
CA VAL A 69 5.25 3.14 -4.80
C VAL A 69 5.01 4.50 -5.45
N SER A 70 6.06 5.32 -5.46
CA SER A 70 6.12 6.57 -6.21
C SER A 70 6.58 6.34 -7.65
N GLU A 71 6.19 7.22 -8.58
CA GLU A 71 6.57 7.13 -9.99
C GLU A 71 8.09 6.95 -10.20
N ASP A 72 8.91 7.68 -9.46
CA ASP A 72 10.36 7.67 -9.64
C ASP A 72 11.01 6.34 -9.19
N MET A 73 10.27 5.49 -8.46
CA MET A 73 10.72 4.19 -7.97
C MET A 73 10.41 3.03 -8.93
N ILE A 74 9.65 3.28 -10.00
CA ILE A 74 9.01 2.21 -10.77
C ILE A 74 9.99 1.21 -11.39
N GLU A 75 11.17 1.65 -11.81
CA GLU A 75 12.17 0.75 -12.40
C GLU A 75 12.75 -0.21 -11.35
N ALA A 76 13.08 0.31 -10.17
CA ALA A 76 13.59 -0.48 -9.06
C ALA A 76 12.54 -1.46 -8.53
N VAL A 77 11.28 -1.03 -8.41
CA VAL A 77 10.15 -1.90 -8.02
C VAL A 77 9.87 -2.96 -9.08
N ASN A 78 9.89 -2.62 -10.36
CA ASN A 78 9.71 -3.61 -11.42
C ASN A 78 10.86 -4.63 -11.43
N ALA A 79 12.09 -4.23 -11.08
CA ALA A 79 13.23 -5.13 -10.97
C ALA A 79 13.06 -6.19 -9.87
N THR A 80 12.30 -5.92 -8.80
CA THR A 80 12.00 -6.93 -7.76
C THR A 80 11.02 -8.01 -8.23
N SER A 81 10.43 -7.87 -9.42
CA SER A 81 9.51 -8.85 -9.99
C SER A 81 10.20 -9.88 -10.89
N ILE A 82 11.54 -9.85 -10.97
CA ILE A 82 12.30 -10.89 -11.67
C ILE A 82 12.20 -12.22 -10.91
N ASP A 83 12.24 -13.33 -11.64
CA ASP A 83 12.30 -14.68 -11.05
C ASP A 83 13.72 -14.94 -10.51
N ALA A 84 14.03 -14.29 -9.38
CA ALA A 84 15.32 -14.41 -8.72
C ALA A 84 15.49 -15.83 -8.15
N PRO A 85 16.70 -16.42 -8.22
CA PRO A 85 16.95 -17.70 -7.58
C PRO A 85 16.71 -17.64 -6.07
N PRO A 86 16.33 -18.76 -5.42
CA PRO A 86 16.15 -18.80 -3.97
C PRO A 86 17.39 -18.31 -3.22
N GLY A 87 17.16 -17.44 -2.23
CA GLY A 87 18.23 -16.85 -1.39
C GLY A 87 18.91 -15.62 -1.99
N VAL A 88 18.63 -15.25 -3.24
CA VAL A 88 19.05 -13.96 -3.80
C VAL A 88 18.05 -12.90 -3.36
N SER A 89 18.53 -11.85 -2.69
CA SER A 89 17.67 -10.76 -2.25
C SER A 89 17.39 -9.75 -3.37
N GLU A 90 16.14 -9.34 -3.50
CA GLU A 90 15.73 -8.29 -4.41
C GLU A 90 16.25 -6.90 -4.00
N TRP A 91 16.79 -6.73 -2.78
CA TRP A 91 17.49 -5.51 -2.37
C TRP A 91 18.68 -5.22 -3.28
N ASP A 92 19.53 -6.22 -3.53
CA ASP A 92 20.71 -6.08 -4.39
C ASP A 92 20.31 -5.84 -5.86
N ILE A 93 19.25 -6.52 -6.32
CA ILE A 93 18.76 -6.43 -7.70
C ILE A 93 18.16 -5.04 -7.99
N SER A 94 17.38 -4.52 -7.05
CA SER A 94 16.66 -3.26 -7.23
C SER A 94 17.51 -2.03 -6.90
N GLY A 95 18.47 -2.16 -5.99
CA GLY A 95 19.19 -1.02 -5.40
C GLY A 95 18.31 -0.15 -4.49
N LEU A 96 17.12 -0.64 -4.10
CA LEU A 96 16.35 -0.03 -3.01
C LEU A 96 17.11 -0.18 -1.70
N ARG A 97 16.93 0.77 -0.79
CA ARG A 97 17.65 0.76 0.49
C ARG A 97 16.74 0.38 1.63
N GLU A 98 17.26 -0.46 2.50
CA GLU A 98 16.61 -0.80 3.75
C GLU A 98 16.57 0.40 4.69
N ALA A 99 15.48 0.52 5.43
CA ALA A 99 15.38 1.34 6.61
C ALA A 99 14.72 0.52 7.74
N PRO A 100 15.05 0.79 9.02
CA PRO A 100 14.57 -0.01 10.13
C PRO A 100 13.08 0.17 10.38
N ALA A 101 12.45 -0.90 10.87
CA ALA A 101 11.10 -0.93 11.41
C ALA A 101 11.14 -0.92 12.96
N ALA A 102 10.05 -0.52 13.60
CA ALA A 102 9.93 -0.39 15.06
C ALA A 102 9.24 -1.59 15.73
N THR A 103 8.25 -2.20 15.06
CA THR A 103 7.33 -3.18 15.66
C THR A 103 7.30 -4.54 14.97
N VAL A 104 8.01 -4.66 13.83
CA VAL A 104 8.16 -5.87 13.01
C VAL A 104 9.62 -6.05 12.61
N ARG A 105 10.04 -7.29 12.29
CA ARG A 105 11.41 -7.60 11.84
C ARG A 105 11.77 -7.17 10.41
N PRO A 106 10.93 -7.33 9.38
CA PRO A 106 11.31 -6.96 8.02
C PRO A 106 11.54 -5.46 7.87
N SER A 107 12.56 -5.10 7.10
CA SER A 107 12.91 -3.71 6.79
C SER A 107 11.84 -3.02 5.94
N ARG A 108 11.72 -1.71 6.12
CA ARG A 108 10.93 -0.83 5.24
C ARG A 108 11.80 -0.32 4.08
N VAL A 109 11.17 0.09 2.98
CA VAL A 109 11.87 0.68 1.83
C VAL A 109 12.13 2.14 2.13
N ARG A 110 13.40 2.53 2.25
CA ARG A 110 13.82 3.90 2.59
C ARG A 110 13.25 4.94 1.63
N GLU A 111 13.15 4.63 0.35
CA GLU A 111 12.67 5.57 -0.67
C GLU A 111 11.15 5.77 -0.67
N SER A 112 10.39 4.86 -0.03
CA SER A 112 8.94 4.95 -0.01
C SER A 112 8.48 6.18 0.76
N VAL A 113 7.47 6.88 0.25
CA VAL A 113 6.88 8.04 0.94
C VAL A 113 6.07 7.62 2.15
N PHE A 114 5.40 6.46 2.05
CA PHE A 114 4.58 5.92 3.11
C PHE A 114 4.78 4.41 3.22
N SER A 115 5.11 3.96 4.43
CA SER A 115 5.24 2.54 4.76
C SER A 115 4.36 2.19 5.96
N ILE A 116 3.83 0.96 5.94
CA ILE A 116 3.00 0.39 6.99
C ILE A 116 3.65 -0.88 7.49
N GLU A 117 4.03 -0.90 8.76
CA GLU A 117 4.34 -2.14 9.47
C GLU A 117 3.04 -2.84 9.83
N ALA A 118 2.97 -4.15 9.57
CA ALA A 118 1.78 -4.91 9.86
C ALA A 118 2.09 -6.33 10.34
N LYS A 119 1.18 -6.85 11.16
CA LYS A 119 1.16 -8.24 11.62
C LYS A 119 -0.03 -8.98 11.04
N VAL A 120 0.19 -10.25 10.70
CA VAL A 120 -0.85 -11.15 10.19
C VAL A 120 -1.89 -11.40 11.27
N VAL A 121 -3.15 -11.17 10.93
CA VAL A 121 -4.32 -11.50 11.74
C VAL A 121 -4.85 -12.86 11.33
N ASP A 122 -4.98 -13.08 10.03
CA ASP A 122 -5.50 -14.33 9.46
C ASP A 122 -5.02 -14.51 8.02
N VAL A 123 -5.00 -15.75 7.56
CA VAL A 123 -4.68 -16.12 6.18
C VAL A 123 -5.75 -17.07 5.68
N LYS A 124 -6.48 -16.62 4.67
CA LYS A 124 -7.43 -17.46 3.95
C LYS A 124 -6.82 -17.93 2.63
N GLU A 125 -6.45 -19.20 2.58
CA GLU A 125 -6.08 -19.87 1.33
C GLU A 125 -7.32 -20.04 0.43
N LEU A 126 -7.19 -19.61 -0.81
CA LEU A 126 -8.22 -19.70 -1.85
C LEU A 126 -7.83 -20.80 -2.83
N GLY A 127 -8.68 -21.81 -2.94
CA GLY A 127 -8.51 -22.90 -3.91
C GLY A 127 -8.52 -22.38 -5.35
N GLY A 128 -7.75 -23.03 -6.23
CA GLY A 128 -7.81 -22.75 -7.66
C GLY A 128 -9.09 -23.26 -8.31
N HIS A 129 -9.56 -22.57 -9.35
CA HIS A 129 -10.48 -23.19 -10.30
C HIS A 129 -9.72 -24.29 -11.05
N ALA A 130 -10.04 -25.54 -10.79
CA ALA A 130 -9.63 -26.63 -11.66
C ALA A 130 -10.73 -26.87 -12.68
N GLU A 131 -10.37 -26.98 -13.95
CA GLU A 131 -11.28 -27.53 -14.94
C GLU A 131 -11.74 -28.94 -14.50
N GLY A 132 -13.06 -29.17 -14.49
CA GLY A 132 -13.63 -30.47 -14.11
C GLY A 132 -13.92 -30.69 -12.62
N GLY A 133 -13.99 -29.63 -11.79
CA GLY A 133 -14.58 -29.71 -10.44
C GLY A 133 -13.73 -30.39 -9.36
N LYS A 134 -12.46 -30.70 -9.65
CA LYS A 134 -11.51 -31.25 -8.67
C LYS A 134 -10.62 -30.14 -8.12
N SER A 135 -10.84 -29.65 -6.90
CA SER A 135 -9.98 -28.63 -6.27
C SER A 135 -8.50 -28.88 -6.56
N ALA A 136 -7.80 -27.88 -7.10
CA ALA A 136 -6.37 -27.96 -7.32
C ALA A 136 -5.64 -28.33 -6.01
N ALA A 137 -4.60 -29.17 -6.10
CA ALA A 137 -3.87 -29.68 -4.93
C ALA A 137 -3.10 -28.61 -4.14
N ALA A 138 -2.95 -27.40 -4.69
CA ALA A 138 -2.37 -26.25 -4.02
C ALA A 138 -3.27 -25.01 -4.20
N PRO A 139 -3.39 -24.14 -3.18
CA PRO A 139 -4.15 -22.91 -3.29
C PRO A 139 -3.56 -22.00 -4.38
N ALA A 140 -4.42 -21.36 -5.16
CA ALA A 140 -4.00 -20.48 -6.26
C ALA A 140 -3.65 -19.07 -5.77
N ALA A 141 -4.28 -18.63 -4.66
CA ALA A 141 -4.04 -17.36 -4.02
C ALA A 141 -4.28 -17.47 -2.51
N GLY A 142 -3.63 -16.62 -1.73
CA GLY A 142 -3.91 -16.39 -0.32
C GLY A 142 -4.45 -14.98 -0.13
N MET A 143 -5.53 -14.85 0.64
CA MET A 143 -6.02 -13.58 1.16
C MET A 143 -5.49 -13.42 2.59
N VAL A 144 -4.66 -12.41 2.81
CA VAL A 144 -4.03 -12.14 4.10
C VAL A 144 -4.72 -10.93 4.73
N LEU A 145 -5.24 -11.12 5.94
CA LEU A 145 -5.74 -10.05 6.79
C LEU A 145 -4.61 -9.55 7.68
N LEU A 146 -4.37 -8.25 7.65
CA LEU A 146 -3.23 -7.59 8.28
C LEU A 146 -3.72 -6.51 9.23
N ARG A 147 -3.04 -6.38 10.36
CA ARG A 147 -3.22 -5.29 11.32
C ARG A 147 -2.01 -4.38 11.29
N ALA A 148 -2.22 -3.12 10.95
CA ALA A 148 -1.17 -2.11 11.01
C ALA A 148 -0.74 -1.88 12.47
N THR A 149 0.56 -1.88 12.69
CA THR A 149 1.20 -1.65 14.00
C THR A 149 1.99 -0.36 14.02
N ARG A 150 2.52 0.09 12.87
CA ARG A 150 3.21 1.37 12.73
C ARG A 150 3.08 1.95 11.34
N PHE A 151 3.06 3.27 11.27
CA PHE A 151 3.08 4.05 10.04
C PHE A 151 4.36 4.87 9.97
N TRP A 152 4.93 4.99 8.77
CA TRP A 152 6.09 5.83 8.49
C TRP A 152 5.77 6.74 7.33
N VAL A 153 5.83 8.05 7.55
CA VAL A 153 5.53 9.04 6.52
C VAL A 153 6.77 9.91 6.33
N ARG A 154 7.18 10.11 5.09
CA ARG A 154 8.31 10.98 4.76
C ARG A 154 7.99 12.43 5.13
N GLU A 155 8.90 13.10 5.84
CA GLU A 155 8.61 14.39 6.48
C GLU A 155 8.30 15.54 5.51
N ASP A 156 8.79 15.46 4.27
CA ASP A 156 8.56 16.47 3.22
C ASP A 156 7.33 16.17 2.34
N ALA A 157 6.54 15.16 2.70
CA ALA A 157 5.46 14.61 1.88
C ALA A 157 4.12 14.56 2.61
N ALA A 158 3.98 15.28 3.72
CA ALA A 158 2.75 15.39 4.49
C ALA A 158 2.50 16.82 4.94
N ASP A 159 1.25 17.09 5.31
CA ASP A 159 0.87 18.33 5.99
C ASP A 159 1.54 18.45 7.37
N ALA A 160 1.48 19.63 7.96
CA ALA A 160 2.15 19.94 9.23
C ALA A 160 1.78 18.96 10.37
N ASP A 161 0.54 18.47 10.38
CA ASP A 161 0.00 17.57 11.39
C ASP A 161 0.10 16.08 11.02
N PHE A 162 0.65 15.76 9.84
CA PHE A 162 0.78 14.39 9.31
C PHE A 162 -0.56 13.64 9.28
N SER A 163 -1.62 14.39 8.98
CA SER A 163 -2.98 13.90 8.80
C SER A 163 -3.25 13.53 7.34
N HIS A 164 -2.55 14.15 6.38
CA HIS A 164 -2.67 13.91 4.95
C HIS A 164 -1.32 13.84 4.26
N ILE A 165 -1.17 12.90 3.32
CA ILE A 165 -0.01 12.80 2.45
C ILE A 165 -0.23 13.72 1.24
N GLU A 166 0.75 14.56 0.92
CA GLU A 166 0.72 15.40 -0.27
C GLU A 166 0.92 14.53 -1.52
N LEU A 167 -0.13 14.40 -2.34
CA LEU A 167 -0.11 13.51 -3.51
C LEU A 167 0.89 13.95 -4.58
N ASP A 168 1.19 15.25 -4.68
CA ASP A 168 2.23 15.78 -5.57
C ASP A 168 3.65 15.36 -5.15
N LYS A 169 3.84 14.99 -3.88
CA LYS A 169 5.09 14.44 -3.35
C LYS A 169 5.11 12.91 -3.45
N LEU A 170 3.98 12.27 -3.16
CA LEU A 170 3.82 10.82 -3.28
C LEU A 170 3.92 10.34 -4.72
N ARG A 171 3.28 11.05 -5.67
CA ARG A 171 3.15 10.68 -7.09
C ARG A 171 2.88 9.18 -7.27
N PRO A 172 1.78 8.67 -6.68
CA PRO A 172 1.52 7.25 -6.69
C PRO A 172 1.27 6.77 -8.12
N VAL A 173 1.61 5.51 -8.37
CA VAL A 173 1.30 4.82 -9.63
C VAL A 173 0.26 3.73 -9.40
N GLY A 174 -0.65 3.58 -10.35
CA GLY A 174 -1.64 2.49 -10.36
C GLY A 174 -1.26 1.45 -11.40
N GLN A 175 -1.23 0.17 -11.03
CA GLN A 175 -1.11 -0.91 -12.02
C GLN A 175 -2.47 -1.11 -12.71
N LEU A 176 -2.50 -0.97 -14.03
CA LEU A 176 -3.73 -0.99 -14.83
C LEU A 176 -4.06 -2.37 -15.41
N GLY A 177 -3.25 -3.38 -15.08
CA GLY A 177 -3.30 -4.72 -15.65
C GLY A 177 -2.11 -5.01 -16.56
N GLY A 178 -1.68 -6.27 -16.55
CA GLY A 178 -0.45 -6.68 -17.22
C GLY A 178 0.76 -5.86 -16.77
N ARG A 179 1.48 -5.29 -17.75
CA ARG A 179 2.70 -4.49 -17.55
C ARG A 179 2.44 -2.98 -17.63
N SER A 180 1.17 -2.56 -17.62
CA SER A 180 0.78 -1.17 -17.80
C SER A 180 0.61 -0.45 -16.47
N TYR A 181 1.17 0.75 -16.35
CA TYR A 181 1.05 1.62 -15.18
C TYR A 181 0.46 2.98 -15.56
N GLY A 182 -0.49 3.45 -14.75
CA GLY A 182 -1.07 4.78 -14.80
C GLY A 182 -0.40 5.72 -13.81
N ARG A 183 -0.29 7.00 -14.19
CA ARG A 183 0.18 8.07 -13.32
C ARG A 183 -1.01 8.88 -12.83
N ILE A 184 -0.93 9.37 -11.60
CA ILE A 184 -1.84 10.40 -11.12
C ILE A 184 -1.26 11.77 -11.52
N THR A 185 -1.82 12.38 -12.56
CA THR A 185 -1.35 13.67 -13.12
C THR A 185 -2.04 14.88 -12.51
N SER A 186 -3.20 14.69 -11.90
CA SER A 186 -3.96 15.72 -11.21
C SER A 186 -4.89 15.09 -10.19
N THR A 187 -5.24 15.88 -9.17
CA THR A 187 -6.14 15.49 -8.09
C THR A 187 -7.12 16.62 -7.83
N PHE A 188 -8.30 16.27 -7.30
CA PHE A 188 -9.26 17.22 -6.77
C PHE A 188 -9.89 16.61 -5.52
N GLU A 189 -10.29 17.45 -4.59
CA GLU A 189 -10.90 17.00 -3.35
C GLU A 189 -12.42 17.03 -3.44
N VAL A 190 -13.06 15.98 -2.93
CA VAL A 190 -14.50 15.90 -2.77
C VAL A 190 -14.80 15.65 -1.30
N PRO A 191 -15.20 16.69 -0.53
CA PRO A 191 -15.50 16.53 0.87
C PRO A 191 -16.66 15.54 1.09
N ARG A 192 -16.52 14.66 2.08
CA ARG A 192 -17.60 13.77 2.49
C ARG A 192 -18.70 14.58 3.16
N ARG A 193 -19.87 14.64 2.52
CA ARG A 193 -21.07 15.27 3.08
C ARG A 193 -21.77 14.33 4.07
N ARG A 194 -22.40 14.87 5.11
CA ARG A 194 -23.18 14.08 6.07
C ARG A 194 -24.65 14.09 5.64
N TRP A 195 -25.32 12.96 5.82
CA TRP A 195 -26.75 12.84 5.50
C TRP A 195 -27.58 13.98 6.13
N GLN A 196 -27.36 14.25 7.42
CA GLN A 196 -28.08 15.29 8.18
C GLN A 196 -27.91 16.70 7.59
N ASP A 197 -26.79 16.99 6.93
CA ASP A 197 -26.51 18.29 6.33
C ASP A 197 -27.13 18.43 4.92
N GLU A 198 -27.30 17.29 4.23
CA GLU A 198 -27.74 17.24 2.83
C GLU A 198 -29.23 16.94 2.69
N GLU A 199 -29.80 16.13 3.57
CA GLU A 199 -31.20 15.75 3.53
C GLU A 199 -32.15 16.97 3.52
N PRO A 200 -31.98 17.99 4.40
CA PRO A 200 -32.84 19.17 4.36
C PRO A 200 -32.77 19.96 3.04
N ARG A 201 -31.73 19.71 2.23
CA ARG A 201 -31.47 20.40 0.96
C ARG A 201 -31.87 19.59 -0.28
N SER A 202 -32.39 18.37 -0.11
CA SER A 202 -32.72 17.47 -1.22
C SER A 202 -34.08 16.80 -1.04
N GLU A 203 -35.00 17.06 -1.96
CA GLU A 203 -36.33 16.42 -1.99
C GLU A 203 -36.25 14.89 -2.07
N LEU A 204 -35.27 14.38 -2.84
CA LEU A 204 -35.02 12.94 -2.95
C LEU A 204 -34.65 12.34 -1.60
N LEU A 205 -33.70 12.95 -0.89
CA LEU A 205 -33.23 12.45 0.40
C LEU A 205 -34.33 12.50 1.47
N GLN A 206 -35.12 13.58 1.49
CA GLN A 206 -36.30 13.69 2.37
C GLN A 206 -37.34 12.62 2.04
N GLY A 207 -37.57 12.33 0.76
CA GLY A 207 -38.44 11.25 0.32
C GLY A 207 -38.00 9.89 0.87
N LEU A 208 -36.70 9.59 0.81
CA LEU A 208 -36.14 8.35 1.34
C LEU A 208 -36.25 8.27 2.87
N SER A 209 -36.04 9.37 3.60
CA SER A 209 -36.23 9.40 5.05
C SER A 209 -37.67 9.11 5.46
N ARG A 210 -38.64 9.73 4.78
CA ARG A 210 -40.07 9.49 5.02
C ARG A 210 -40.43 8.02 4.75
N ALA A 211 -40.02 7.49 3.61
CA ALA A 211 -40.30 6.10 3.24
C ALA A 211 -39.69 5.07 4.21
N ARG A 212 -38.58 5.41 4.88
CA ARG A 212 -37.99 4.56 5.92
C ARG A 212 -38.78 4.62 7.23
N GLN A 213 -39.28 5.80 7.62
CA GLN A 213 -40.09 5.96 8.83
C GLN A 213 -41.43 5.23 8.75
N ASP A 214 -41.99 5.08 7.55
CA ASP A 214 -43.24 4.34 7.33
C ASP A 214 -43.07 2.80 7.38
N GLN A 215 -41.83 2.29 7.49
CA GLN A 215 -41.51 0.85 7.55
C GLN A 215 -41.12 0.36 8.96
N GLU A 216 -40.96 1.25 9.93
CA GLU A 216 -40.64 0.95 11.34
C GLU A 216 -41.90 1.04 12.22
#